data_AF-A0A7M7NFN4-F1
#
_entry.id   AF-A0A7M7NFN4-F1
#
_cell.length_a   1.000
_cell.length_b   1.000
_cell.length_c   1.000
_cell.angle_alpha   90.00
_cell.angle_beta   90.00
_cell.angle_gamma   90.00
#
_symmetry.space_group_name_H-M   'P 1'
#
loop_
_entity.id
_entity.type
_entity.pdbx_description
1 polymer ?
#
loop_
_entity_poly.entity_id
_entity_poly.type
_entity_poly.pdbx_seq_one_letter_code
_entity_poly.pdbx_strand_id
1 'polypeptide(L)'
;MDINGIEESLAEGKVARDQCLPEISEKRVLPISYFKPKIPARILLDPETFCKTFPYHILFNDDLVIMHSGSKLQQFCPLINDEGATLKDILTLDHPQIELTSENIFIFLNMIFMATLKKEAMAPNMPVLSLRGNA
;
A
#
# COMPACT_ATOMS: atom_id res chain seq x y z
N MET A 1 56.48 -10.84 68.47
CA MET A 1 55.17 -11.37 68.92
C MET A 1 54.33 -11.56 67.67
N ASP A 2 54.16 -12.82 67.29
CA ASP A 2 53.35 -13.28 66.16
C ASP A 2 51.85 -13.05 66.42
N ILE A 3 51.02 -12.91 65.36
CA ILE A 3 50.09 -13.96 64.85
C ILE A 3 49.01 -13.42 63.86
N ASN A 4 49.05 -13.94 62.63
CA ASN A 4 48.00 -14.56 61.78
C ASN A 4 46.64 -13.91 61.41
N GLY A 5 46.30 -14.08 60.10
CA GLY A 5 44.96 -14.25 59.52
C GLY A 5 44.62 -13.18 58.45
N ILE A 6 44.87 -13.34 57.14
CA ILE A 6 44.31 -14.24 56.10
C ILE A 6 42.78 -14.22 55.97
N GLU A 7 42.36 -13.60 54.84
CA GLU A 7 41.16 -13.76 53.99
C GLU A 7 39.75 -13.70 54.60
N GLU A 8 38.97 -12.72 54.12
CA GLU A 8 37.70 -13.05 53.48
C GLU A 8 37.34 -12.03 52.39
N SER A 9 37.30 -12.53 51.15
CA SER A 9 36.70 -11.87 49.99
C SER A 9 35.18 -11.88 50.09
N LEU A 10 34.48 -10.77 49.79
CA LEU A 10 33.23 -10.85 49.02
C LEU A 10 32.78 -9.47 48.48
N ALA A 11 32.92 -9.33 47.17
CA ALA A 11 32.03 -8.60 46.25
C ALA A 11 31.43 -7.26 46.72
N GLU A 12 32.15 -6.16 46.50
CA GLU A 12 31.50 -4.86 46.37
C GLU A 12 30.72 -4.82 45.05
N GLY A 13 29.39 -4.87 45.17
CA GLY A 13 28.46 -4.78 44.06
C GLY A 13 28.65 -3.50 43.25
N LYS A 14 29.11 -3.65 42.01
CA LYS A 14 29.00 -2.64 40.97
C LYS A 14 27.51 -2.47 40.61
N VAL A 15 26.82 -1.58 41.28
CA VAL A 15 25.56 -1.02 40.78
C VAL A 15 25.86 0.41 40.31
N ALA A 16 26.26 0.52 39.05
CA ALA A 16 26.22 1.77 38.32
C ALA A 16 24.75 2.11 38.06
N ARG A 17 24.11 2.72 39.07
CA ARG A 17 22.89 3.52 38.89
C ARG A 17 23.34 4.83 38.28
N ASP A 18 22.98 4.99 37.00
CA ASP A 18 23.00 6.20 36.18
C ASP A 18 23.72 5.97 34.86
N GLN A 19 23.15 5.08 34.06
CA GLN A 19 23.11 5.32 32.62
C GLN A 19 21.67 5.66 32.29
N CYS A 20 21.39 6.97 32.31
CA CYS A 20 20.23 7.54 31.67
C CYS A 20 20.10 6.92 30.27
N LEU A 21 18.97 6.27 30.03
CA LEU A 21 18.46 6.05 28.69
C LEU A 21 18.56 7.39 27.95
N PRO A 22 19.03 7.44 26.69
CA PRO A 22 18.99 8.68 25.95
C PRO A 22 17.53 9.11 25.91
N GLU A 23 17.24 10.22 26.58
CA GLU A 23 15.96 10.90 26.50
C GLU A 23 15.62 11.02 25.02
N ILE A 24 14.42 10.56 24.66
CA ILE A 24 13.90 10.71 23.31
C ILE A 24 13.73 12.22 23.10
N SER A 25 14.82 12.86 22.65
CA SER A 25 14.91 14.26 22.31
C SER A 25 13.75 14.57 21.38
N GLU A 26 12.92 15.53 21.79
CA GLU A 26 11.77 16.02 21.04
C GLU A 26 12.13 16.12 19.55
N LYS A 27 11.45 15.27 18.78
CA LYS A 27 11.81 14.91 17.41
C LYS A 27 12.04 16.17 16.56
N ARG A 28 13.24 16.30 16.00
CA ARG A 28 13.52 17.19 14.86
C ARG A 28 12.64 16.79 13.69
N VAL A 29 11.44 17.37 13.60
CA VAL A 29 10.61 17.29 12.40
C VAL A 29 11.26 18.22 11.37
N LEU A 30 11.94 17.63 10.39
CA LEU A 30 12.48 18.40 9.28
C LEU A 30 11.31 18.97 8.45
N PRO A 31 11.44 20.19 7.89
CA PRO A 31 10.41 20.72 7.01
C PRO A 31 10.23 19.82 5.78
N ILE A 32 9.02 19.79 5.20
CA ILE A 32 8.69 19.01 4.00
C ILE A 32 9.67 19.30 2.85
N SER A 33 10.22 20.52 2.77
CA SER A 33 11.23 20.89 1.77
C SER A 33 12.52 20.04 1.83
N TYR A 34 12.80 19.37 2.95
CA TYR A 34 13.93 18.45 3.11
C TYR A 34 13.56 16.98 2.81
N PHE A 35 12.30 16.69 2.49
CA PHE A 35 11.90 15.35 2.10
C PHE A 35 12.57 14.97 0.78
N LYS A 36 13.44 13.97 0.85
CA LYS A 36 14.02 13.32 -0.33
C LYS A 36 13.60 11.85 -0.32
N PRO A 37 12.74 11.41 -1.26
CA PRO A 37 12.33 10.02 -1.29
C PRO A 37 13.53 9.13 -1.61
N LYS A 38 13.66 8.00 -0.89
CA LYS A 38 14.65 6.98 -1.20
C LYS A 38 14.06 6.01 -2.23
N ILE A 39 14.24 6.35 -3.50
CA ILE A 39 13.74 5.54 -4.62
C ILE A 39 14.87 4.61 -5.09
N PRO A 40 14.67 3.28 -5.16
CA PRO A 40 15.67 2.38 -5.69
C PRO A 40 15.85 2.59 -7.21
N ALA A 41 17.06 2.39 -7.73
CA ALA A 41 17.33 2.54 -9.16
C ALA A 41 16.58 1.52 -10.04
N ARG A 42 16.24 0.36 -9.48
CA ARG A 42 15.42 -0.68 -10.09
C ARG A 42 14.55 -1.36 -9.04
N ILE A 43 13.32 -1.70 -9.41
CA ILE A 43 12.45 -2.57 -8.64
C ILE A 43 12.32 -3.87 -9.44
N LEU A 44 12.72 -4.99 -8.84
CA LEU A 44 12.50 -6.31 -9.42
C LEU A 44 11.17 -6.84 -8.88
N LEU A 45 10.09 -6.49 -9.57
CA LEU A 45 8.75 -6.95 -9.24
C LEU A 45 8.20 -7.68 -10.47
N ASP A 46 7.99 -8.98 -10.35
CA ASP A 46 7.36 -9.75 -11.42
C ASP A 46 5.85 -9.46 -11.49
N PRO A 47 5.20 -9.69 -12.65
CA PRO A 47 3.78 -9.37 -12.83
C PRO A 47 2.85 -10.07 -11.83
N GLU A 48 3.14 -11.33 -11.48
CA GLU A 48 2.31 -12.08 -10.53
C GLU A 48 2.38 -11.46 -9.13
N THR A 49 3.58 -11.12 -8.67
CA THR A 49 3.76 -10.41 -7.41
C THR A 49 3.08 -9.05 -7.45
N PHE A 50 3.20 -8.27 -8.53
CA PHE A 50 2.48 -6.99 -8.66
C PHE A 50 0.96 -7.17 -8.51
N CYS A 51 0.36 -8.13 -9.22
CA CYS A 51 -1.09 -8.39 -9.16
C CYS A 51 -1.58 -8.93 -7.81
N LYS A 52 -0.71 -9.59 -7.04
CA LYS A 52 -1.00 -10.01 -5.66
C LYS A 52 -0.81 -8.87 -4.65
N THR A 53 0.20 -8.02 -4.84
CA THR A 53 0.49 -6.88 -3.96
C THR A 53 -0.53 -5.75 -4.11
N PHE A 54 -1.03 -5.51 -5.32
CA PHE A 54 -2.09 -4.54 -5.60
C PHE A 54 -3.37 -5.27 -6.01
N PRO A 55 -4.07 -5.93 -5.07
CA PRO A 55 -5.11 -6.90 -5.40
C PRO A 55 -6.37 -6.34 -6.07
N TYR A 56 -6.53 -5.01 -6.11
CA TYR A 56 -7.70 -4.32 -6.66
C TYR A 56 -7.36 -3.29 -7.76
N HIS A 57 -6.14 -3.30 -8.31
CA HIS A 57 -5.80 -2.39 -9.41
C HIS A 57 -6.46 -2.83 -10.73
N ILE A 58 -6.62 -1.89 -11.66
CA ILE A 58 -7.02 -2.13 -13.04
C ILE A 58 -6.04 -1.37 -13.92
N LEU A 59 -5.42 -2.04 -14.88
CA LEU A 59 -4.68 -1.39 -15.95
C LEU A 59 -5.48 -1.50 -17.24
N PHE A 60 -5.61 -0.39 -17.97
CA PHE A 60 -6.37 -0.29 -19.21
C PHE A 60 -5.67 0.64 -20.19
N ASN A 61 -6.02 0.53 -21.48
CA ASN A 61 -5.48 1.36 -22.56
C ASN A 61 -6.38 2.58 -22.85
N ASP A 62 -6.03 3.38 -23.87
CA ASP A 62 -6.78 4.60 -24.23
C ASP A 62 -8.23 4.33 -24.69
N ASP A 63 -8.53 3.11 -25.15
CA ASP A 63 -9.88 2.65 -25.51
C ASP A 63 -10.66 2.09 -24.31
N LEU A 64 -10.10 2.22 -23.10
CA LEU A 64 -10.60 1.67 -21.83
C LEU A 64 -10.67 0.13 -21.80
N VAL A 65 -9.98 -0.54 -22.71
CA VAL A 65 -9.85 -2.00 -22.73
C VAL A 65 -8.90 -2.42 -21.61
N ILE A 66 -9.34 -3.37 -20.80
CA ILE A 66 -8.58 -3.87 -19.65
C ILE A 66 -7.43 -4.75 -20.14
N MET A 67 -6.22 -4.43 -19.67
CA MET A 67 -5.00 -5.16 -20.02
C MET A 67 -4.64 -6.19 -18.95
N HIS A 68 -4.73 -5.80 -17.67
CA HIS A 68 -4.62 -6.71 -16.54
C HIS A 68 -5.24 -6.07 -15.29
N SER A 69 -5.45 -6.89 -14.26
CA SER A 69 -6.06 -6.46 -13.02
C SER A 69 -5.51 -7.21 -11.82
N GLY A 70 -5.77 -6.69 -10.62
CA GLY A 70 -5.37 -7.32 -9.37
C GLY A 70 -6.07 -8.66 -9.14
N SER A 71 -5.36 -9.58 -8.50
CA SER A 71 -5.81 -10.98 -8.32
C SER A 71 -7.11 -11.12 -7.52
N LYS A 72 -7.39 -10.22 -6.57
CA LYS A 72 -8.68 -10.25 -5.85
C LYS A 72 -9.80 -9.67 -6.71
N LEU A 73 -9.53 -8.64 -7.48
CA LEU A 73 -10.55 -8.10 -8.38
C LEU A 73 -11.04 -9.15 -9.38
N GLN A 74 -10.13 -9.94 -9.94
CA GLN A 74 -10.47 -11.07 -10.82
C GLN A 74 -11.33 -12.13 -10.11
N GLN A 75 -11.09 -12.40 -8.83
CA GLN A 75 -11.89 -13.33 -8.03
C GLN A 75 -13.32 -12.81 -7.83
N PHE A 76 -13.50 -11.50 -7.61
CA PHE A 76 -14.80 -10.88 -7.38
C PHE A 76 -15.56 -10.62 -8.69
N CYS A 77 -14.84 -10.39 -9.78
CA CYS A 77 -15.36 -9.97 -11.08
C CYS A 77 -14.73 -10.81 -12.20
N PRO A 78 -15.24 -12.03 -12.48
CA PRO A 78 -14.67 -12.90 -13.50
C PRO A 78 -14.67 -12.27 -14.90
N LEU A 79 -15.69 -11.46 -15.22
CA LEU A 79 -15.85 -10.78 -16.51
C LEU A 79 -14.66 -9.86 -16.86
N ILE A 80 -13.90 -9.42 -15.85
CA ILE A 80 -12.71 -8.58 -16.06
C ILE A 80 -11.60 -9.27 -16.85
N ASN A 81 -11.66 -10.60 -16.96
CA ASN A 81 -10.68 -11.42 -17.68
C ASN A 81 -11.14 -11.78 -19.11
N ASP A 82 -12.35 -11.37 -19.50
CA ASP A 82 -12.84 -11.61 -20.85
C ASP A 82 -12.05 -10.79 -21.86
N GLU A 83 -11.77 -11.39 -23.02
CA GLU A 83 -11.02 -10.73 -24.08
C GLU A 83 -11.78 -9.49 -24.58
N GLY A 84 -11.12 -8.32 -24.53
CA GLY A 84 -11.71 -7.06 -24.94
C GLY A 84 -12.65 -6.41 -23.92
N ALA A 85 -12.76 -6.94 -22.69
CA ALA A 85 -13.55 -6.31 -21.64
C ALA A 85 -13.10 -4.87 -21.38
N THR A 86 -14.05 -3.93 -21.34
CA THR A 86 -13.76 -2.52 -21.10
C THR A 86 -14.13 -2.11 -19.67
N LEU A 87 -13.58 -0.99 -19.18
CA LEU A 87 -14.01 -0.43 -17.89
C LEU A 87 -15.53 -0.20 -17.84
N LYS A 88 -16.15 0.19 -18.96
CA LYS A 88 -17.59 0.43 -19.05
C LYS A 88 -18.40 -0.84 -18.87
N ASP A 89 -17.87 -2.01 -19.20
CA ASP A 89 -18.55 -3.30 -18.99
C ASP A 89 -18.50 -3.74 -17.53
N ILE A 90 -17.46 -3.31 -16.81
CA ILE A 90 -17.12 -3.81 -15.48
C ILE A 90 -17.64 -2.93 -14.35
N LEU A 91 -17.62 -1.60 -14.52
CA LEU A 91 -17.90 -0.66 -13.43
C LEU A 91 -18.73 0.55 -13.86
N THR A 92 -19.31 1.20 -12.86
CA THR A 92 -19.92 2.52 -12.96
C THR A 92 -19.07 3.52 -12.19
N LEU A 93 -18.84 4.70 -12.78
CA LEU A 93 -18.10 5.77 -12.12
C LEU A 93 -19.05 6.56 -11.22
N ASP A 94 -18.78 6.57 -9.91
CA ASP A 94 -19.58 7.28 -8.92
C ASP A 94 -19.02 8.70 -8.68
N HIS A 95 -17.68 8.83 -8.64
CA HIS A 95 -16.98 10.10 -8.50
C HIS A 95 -15.65 10.08 -9.26
N PRO A 96 -15.23 11.21 -9.87
CA PRO A 96 -16.04 12.39 -10.18
C PRO A 96 -17.24 12.05 -11.10
N GLN A 97 -18.31 12.85 -11.03
CA GLN A 97 -19.52 12.63 -11.85
C GLN A 97 -19.31 13.13 -13.28
N ILE A 98 -18.52 12.38 -14.03
CA ILE A 98 -18.15 12.66 -15.42
C ILE A 98 -18.41 11.43 -16.28
N GLU A 99 -18.39 11.61 -17.61
CA GLU A 99 -18.42 10.46 -18.49
C GLU A 99 -17.11 9.67 -18.37
N LEU A 100 -17.21 8.34 -18.25
CA LEU A 100 -16.06 7.45 -18.22
C LEU A 100 -15.43 7.35 -19.62
N THR A 101 -14.53 8.28 -19.93
CA THR A 101 -13.68 8.30 -21.13
C THR A 101 -12.23 8.48 -20.72
N SER A 102 -11.28 8.04 -21.56
CA SER A 102 -9.85 8.19 -21.29
C SER A 102 -9.47 9.67 -21.14
N GLU A 103 -9.94 10.54 -22.03
CA GLU A 103 -9.73 11.99 -21.96
C GLU A 103 -10.20 12.60 -20.62
N ASN A 104 -11.40 12.23 -20.18
CA ASN A 104 -11.93 12.69 -18.90
C ASN A 104 -11.09 12.17 -17.72
N ILE A 105 -10.67 10.89 -17.72
CA ILE A 105 -9.79 10.37 -16.68
C ILE A 105 -8.49 11.19 -16.63
N PHE A 106 -7.89 11.52 -17.78
CA PHE A 106 -6.67 12.34 -17.87
C PHE A 106 -6.84 13.74 -17.27
N ILE A 107 -7.96 14.41 -17.58
CA ILE A 107 -8.28 15.74 -17.04
C ILE A 107 -8.38 15.71 -15.50
N PHE A 108 -8.90 14.61 -14.96
CA PHE A 108 -9.20 14.47 -13.54
C PHE A 108 -8.21 13.57 -12.76
N LEU A 109 -7.03 13.26 -13.30
CA LEU A 109 -6.04 12.35 -12.68
C LEU A 109 -5.70 12.68 -11.22
N ASN A 110 -5.67 13.98 -10.87
CA ASN A 110 -5.35 14.42 -9.53
C ASN A 110 -6.52 14.30 -8.54
N MET A 111 -7.69 13.82 -8.98
CA MET A 111 -8.85 13.57 -8.14
C MET A 111 -8.91 12.12 -7.67
N ILE A 112 -9.60 11.91 -6.56
CA ILE A 112 -9.96 10.57 -6.10
C ILE A 112 -11.12 10.07 -6.96
N PHE A 113 -10.96 8.88 -7.52
CA PHE A 113 -11.98 8.15 -8.23
C PHE A 113 -12.69 7.18 -7.28
N MET A 114 -14.02 7.13 -7.39
CA MET A 114 -14.86 6.10 -6.79
C MET A 114 -15.63 5.42 -7.90
N ALA A 115 -15.53 4.10 -7.98
CA ALA A 115 -16.21 3.31 -8.98
C ALA A 115 -16.80 2.03 -8.37
N THR A 116 -18.04 1.73 -8.70
CA THR A 116 -18.73 0.55 -8.20
C THR A 116 -18.79 -0.52 -9.28
N LEU A 117 -18.46 -1.76 -8.91
CA LEU A 117 -18.59 -2.89 -9.83
C LEU A 117 -20.04 -3.16 -10.18
N LYS A 118 -20.30 -3.43 -11.45
CA LYS A 118 -21.59 -3.84 -11.96
C LYS A 118 -21.91 -5.25 -11.49
N LYS A 119 -23.13 -5.49 -11.03
CA LYS A 119 -23.54 -6.79 -10.45
C LYS A 119 -23.44 -7.92 -11.47
N GLU A 120 -23.72 -7.63 -12.74
CA GLU A 120 -23.60 -8.54 -13.88
C GLU A 120 -22.15 -8.95 -14.19
N ALA A 121 -21.17 -8.13 -13.82
CA ALA A 121 -19.76 -8.45 -13.98
C ALA A 121 -19.21 -9.28 -12.80
N MET A 122 -19.93 -9.32 -11.68
CA MET A 122 -19.49 -9.94 -10.44
C MET A 122 -19.82 -11.44 -10.36
N ALA A 123 -19.02 -12.17 -9.59
CA ALA A 123 -19.33 -13.56 -9.27
C ALA A 123 -20.64 -13.67 -8.45
N PRO A 124 -21.37 -14.79 -8.56
CA PRO A 124 -22.60 -15.00 -7.80
C PRO A 124 -22.39 -14.89 -6.28
N ASN A 125 -23.41 -14.37 -5.58
CA ASN A 125 -23.43 -14.23 -4.11
C ASN A 125 -22.33 -13.34 -3.51
N MET A 126 -21.69 -12.49 -4.33
CA MET A 126 -20.74 -11.50 -3.82
C MET A 126 -21.46 -10.21 -3.40
N PRO A 127 -21.04 -9.56 -2.30
CA PRO A 127 -21.53 -8.22 -1.96
C PRO A 127 -21.01 -7.21 -2.99
N VAL A 128 -21.79 -6.17 -3.27
CA VAL A 128 -21.39 -5.09 -4.19
C VAL A 128 -20.07 -4.49 -3.73
N LEU A 129 -19.11 -4.36 -4.66
CA LEU A 129 -17.78 -3.84 -4.39
C LEU A 129 -17.63 -2.43 -4.97
N SER A 130 -17.21 -1.48 -4.15
CA SER A 130 -16.82 -0.14 -4.57
C SER A 130 -15.32 0.05 -4.37
N LEU A 131 -14.66 0.55 -5.42
CA LEU A 131 -13.25 0.85 -5.48
C LEU A 131 -13.05 2.35 -5.25
N ARG A 132 -12.11 2.71 -4.37
CA ARG A 132 -11.69 4.09 -4.14
C ARG A 132 -10.17 4.18 -4.33
N GLY A 133 -9.73 5.06 -5.22
CA GLY A 133 -8.31 5.19 -5.53
C GLY A 133 -7.98 6.43 -6.34
N ASN A 134 -6.70 6.58 -6.64
CA ASN A 134 -6.24 7.53 -7.65
C ASN A 134 -6.12 6.78 -8.98
N ALA A 135 -6.31 7.51 -10.08
CA ALA A 135 -6.07 7.02 -11.43
C ALA A 135 -4.59 7.21 -11.82
#